data_AF-A0A943YNL1-F1
#
_entry.id   AF-A0A943YNL1-F1
#
_cell.length_a   1.000
_cell.length_b   1.000
_cell.length_c   1.000
_cell.angle_alpha   90.00
_cell.angle_beta   90.00
_cell.angle_gamma   90.00
#
_symmetry.space_group_name_H-M   'P 1'
#
loop_
_entity.id
_entity.type
_entity.pdbx_description
1 polymer ?
#
loop_
_entity_poly.entity_id
_entity_poly.type
_entity_poly.pdbx_seq_one_letter_code
_entity_poly.pdbx_strand_id
1 'polypeptide(L)'
;MKKAIILLLCAALTLGLAACGEAAVEDSAAPSADVSAEPAPVESAAPGESAPEETPDGEAGLLDTAKEYEGKPVEDLIAAIGEPVSSDYAPSCLGEGEDGNLYYDGFTVYTYKDDTGETVSYVE
;
A
#
# COMPACT_ATOMS: atom_id res chain seq x y z
N MET A 1 37.05 2.39 22.31
CA MET A 1 37.43 1.48 21.20
C MET A 1 36.26 1.10 20.28
N LYS A 2 35.19 1.91 20.21
CA LYS A 2 34.04 1.66 19.30
C LYS A 2 33.87 2.74 18.22
N LYS A 3 34.70 3.78 18.28
CA LYS A 3 34.61 4.99 17.44
C LYS A 3 35.63 5.02 16.29
N ALA A 4 36.41 3.95 16.13
CA ALA A 4 37.48 3.86 15.12
C ALA A 4 37.16 2.92 13.94
N ILE A 5 35.95 2.32 13.92
CA ILE A 5 35.57 1.33 12.89
C ILE A 5 34.92 2.00 11.66
N ILE A 6 34.52 3.28 11.76
CA ILE A 6 33.76 3.98 10.71
C ILE A 6 34.66 4.64 9.64
N LEU A 7 35.99 4.64 9.79
CA LEU A 7 36.88 5.43 8.92
C LEU A 7 37.85 4.60 8.04
N LEU A 8 37.56 3.32 7.81
CA LEU A 8 38.40 2.44 6.97
C LEU A 8 37.59 1.59 5.98
N LEU A 9 36.47 2.11 5.49
CA LEU A 9 35.63 1.44 4.48
C LEU A 9 35.29 2.34 3.28
N CYS A 10 36.13 3.35 3.01
CA CYS A 10 35.94 4.30 1.91
C CYS A 10 37.07 4.31 0.86
N ALA A 11 37.95 3.30 0.78
CA ALA A 11 39.15 3.44 -0.08
C ALA A 11 39.65 2.21 -0.86
N ALA A 12 38.87 1.15 -1.04
CA ALA A 12 39.33 0.05 -1.90
C ALA A 12 38.17 -0.78 -2.45
N LEU A 13 37.71 -0.46 -3.67
CA LEU A 13 37.67 -1.43 -4.79
C LEU A 13 37.07 -0.77 -6.05
N THR A 14 37.74 0.26 -6.54
CA THR A 14 37.75 0.55 -7.97
C THR A 14 38.74 -0.43 -8.61
N LEU A 15 38.27 -1.44 -9.35
CA LEU A 15 38.87 -2.00 -10.58
C LEU A 15 38.19 -3.35 -10.93
N GLY A 16 37.41 -3.35 -12.01
CA GLY A 16 36.80 -4.54 -12.59
C GLY A 16 36.34 -4.26 -14.02
N LEU A 17 37.34 -4.10 -14.90
CA LEU A 17 37.20 -3.83 -16.32
C LEU A 17 36.85 -5.11 -17.10
N ALA A 18 36.09 -4.95 -18.19
CA ALA A 18 36.00 -5.82 -19.36
C ALA A 18 35.10 -7.08 -19.29
N ALA A 19 33.92 -6.97 -19.91
CA ALA A 19 33.47 -7.96 -20.89
C ALA A 19 32.62 -7.25 -21.95
N CYS A 20 33.23 -7.03 -23.11
CA CYS A 20 32.56 -6.70 -24.36
C CYS A 20 31.80 -7.95 -24.81
N GLY A 21 30.48 -7.85 -24.94
CA GLY A 21 29.63 -8.89 -25.52
C GLY A 21 29.05 -8.37 -26.84
N GLU A 22 29.66 -8.84 -27.93
CA GLU A 22 29.40 -8.55 -29.34
C GLU A 22 27.95 -8.82 -29.77
N ALA A 23 27.49 -8.02 -30.73
CA ALA A 23 26.20 -8.12 -31.39
C ALA A 23 26.04 -9.38 -32.26
N ALA A 24 24.83 -9.93 -32.29
CA ALA A 24 24.33 -10.68 -33.45
C ALA A 24 22.79 -10.51 -33.56
N VAL A 25 22.42 -9.89 -34.68
CA VAL A 25 21.20 -9.93 -35.52
C VAL A 25 20.33 -11.17 -35.23
N GLU A 26 18.99 -11.09 -35.21
CA GLU A 26 18.14 -11.21 -36.40
C GLU A 26 16.75 -10.58 -36.19
N ASP A 27 16.41 -9.70 -37.13
CA ASP A 27 15.04 -9.36 -37.52
C ASP A 27 14.37 -10.58 -38.16
N SER A 28 13.18 -10.96 -37.70
CA SER A 28 12.23 -11.67 -38.56
C SER A 28 10.80 -11.47 -38.12
N ALA A 29 10.02 -11.06 -39.10
CA ALA A 29 8.71 -10.47 -39.03
C ALA A 29 7.56 -11.48 -38.79
N ALA A 30 6.63 -11.02 -37.94
CA ALA A 30 5.17 -11.01 -38.13
C ALA A 30 4.40 -12.37 -38.23
N PRO A 31 3.05 -12.33 -38.28
CA PRO A 31 2.13 -11.98 -37.20
C PRO A 31 1.16 -13.14 -36.93
N SER A 32 0.53 -13.24 -35.75
CA SER A 32 -0.80 -13.87 -35.62
C SER A 32 -1.39 -13.76 -34.21
N ALA A 33 -2.69 -13.54 -34.22
CA ALA A 33 -3.69 -13.95 -33.23
C ALA A 33 -3.72 -13.20 -31.89
N ASP A 34 -4.56 -12.15 -31.88
CA ASP A 34 -5.78 -12.10 -31.06
C ASP A 34 -5.95 -13.31 -30.12
N VAL A 35 -5.73 -13.08 -28.82
CA VAL A 35 -6.51 -13.74 -27.76
C VAL A 35 -6.80 -12.67 -26.72
N SER A 36 -7.99 -12.09 -26.88
CA SER A 36 -8.76 -11.50 -25.78
C SER A 36 -8.85 -12.52 -24.64
N ALA A 37 -8.01 -12.36 -23.61
CA ALA A 37 -8.19 -13.00 -22.33
C ALA A 37 -8.92 -12.00 -21.43
N GLU A 38 -10.23 -12.16 -21.45
CA GLU A 38 -11.21 -11.65 -20.48
C GLU A 38 -10.67 -11.74 -19.05
N PRO A 39 -10.73 -10.67 -18.24
CA PRO A 39 -10.33 -10.75 -16.84
C PRO A 39 -11.30 -11.67 -16.10
N ALA A 40 -10.79 -12.77 -15.56
CA ALA A 40 -11.53 -13.56 -14.59
C ALA A 40 -11.82 -12.69 -13.36
N PRO A 41 -13.09 -12.53 -12.93
CA PRO A 41 -13.39 -11.86 -11.68
C PRO A 41 -13.05 -12.85 -10.57
N VAL A 42 -11.91 -12.66 -9.93
CA VAL A 42 -11.62 -13.35 -8.66
C VAL A 42 -12.38 -12.63 -7.56
N GLU A 43 -13.56 -13.18 -7.29
CA GLU A 43 -14.04 -13.46 -5.95
C GLU A 43 -13.93 -12.31 -4.94
N SER A 44 -14.95 -11.45 -4.98
CA SER A 44 -15.43 -10.74 -3.79
C SER A 44 -15.77 -11.79 -2.73
N ALA A 45 -14.82 -12.05 -1.83
CA ALA A 45 -15.09 -12.75 -0.59
C ALA A 45 -16.05 -11.87 0.21
N ALA A 46 -17.27 -12.35 0.38
CA ALA A 46 -18.29 -11.70 1.19
C ALA A 46 -17.77 -11.44 2.61
N PRO A 47 -17.74 -10.18 3.08
CA PRO A 47 -17.50 -9.90 4.49
C PRO A 47 -18.66 -10.47 5.30
N GLY A 48 -18.33 -11.34 6.25
CA GLY A 48 -19.26 -11.81 7.24
C GLY A 48 -19.78 -10.63 8.03
N GLU A 49 -21.06 -10.35 7.84
CA GLU A 49 -21.87 -9.45 8.64
C GLU A 49 -21.74 -9.83 10.13
N SER A 50 -20.97 -9.05 10.86
CA SER A 50 -21.07 -8.94 12.31
C SER A 50 -21.05 -7.46 12.64
N ALA A 51 -22.14 -6.80 12.24
CA ALA A 51 -22.49 -5.47 12.71
C ALA A 51 -22.89 -5.58 14.19
N PRO A 52 -22.20 -4.89 15.12
CA PRO A 52 -22.80 -4.51 16.39
C PRO A 52 -24.04 -3.65 16.08
N GLU A 53 -25.13 -3.81 16.84
CA GLU A 53 -26.27 -2.91 16.74
C GLU A 53 -25.83 -1.50 17.18
N GLU A 54 -25.51 -0.65 16.20
CA GLU A 54 -25.17 0.76 16.37
C GLU A 54 -26.46 1.55 16.59
N THR A 55 -26.54 2.22 17.74
CA THR A 55 -27.47 3.33 17.93
C THR A 55 -26.92 4.56 17.22
N PRO A 56 -27.76 5.48 16.70
CA PRO A 56 -27.34 6.67 15.93
C PRO A 56 -26.42 7.68 16.65
N ASP A 57 -26.01 7.40 17.89
CA ASP A 57 -25.04 8.16 18.69
C ASP A 57 -23.61 7.57 18.62
N GLY A 58 -23.47 6.29 18.21
CA GLY A 58 -22.19 5.59 18.06
C GLY A 58 -21.41 6.06 16.83
N GLU A 59 -22.07 6.13 15.68
CA GLU A 59 -21.49 6.53 14.39
C GLU A 59 -20.85 7.93 14.43
N ALA A 60 -21.53 8.90 15.06
CA ALA A 60 -20.99 10.25 15.21
C ALA A 60 -19.74 10.26 16.12
N GLY A 61 -19.76 9.50 17.22
CA GLY A 61 -18.62 9.39 18.13
C GLY A 61 -17.41 8.68 17.50
N LEU A 62 -17.64 7.72 16.61
CA LEU A 62 -16.59 7.00 15.87
C LEU A 62 -15.90 7.92 14.86
N LEU A 63 -16.65 8.73 14.11
CA LEU A 63 -16.09 9.73 13.19
C LEU A 63 -15.20 10.75 13.93
N ASP A 64 -15.68 11.29 15.06
CA ASP A 64 -14.91 12.27 15.83
C ASP A 64 -13.62 11.65 16.37
N THR A 65 -13.70 10.40 16.85
CA THR A 65 -12.54 9.63 17.28
C THR A 65 -11.57 9.40 16.11
N ALA A 66 -12.05 8.97 14.95
CA ALA A 66 -11.22 8.69 13.77
C ALA A 66 -10.42 9.92 13.32
N LYS A 67 -11.01 11.12 13.38
CA LYS A 67 -10.34 12.38 13.04
C LYS A 67 -9.14 12.68 13.94
N GLU A 68 -9.14 12.22 15.19
CA GLU A 68 -7.98 12.36 16.07
C GLU A 68 -6.79 11.47 15.68
N TYR A 69 -6.97 10.53 14.73
CA TYR A 69 -5.94 9.61 14.26
C TYR A 69 -5.28 10.05 12.94
N GLU A 70 -5.66 11.19 12.34
CA GLU A 70 -4.94 11.73 11.19
C GLU A 70 -3.43 11.89 11.48
N GLY A 71 -2.60 11.31 10.61
CA GLY A 71 -1.15 11.24 10.76
C GLY A 71 -0.64 10.16 11.72
N LYS A 72 -1.52 9.30 12.27
CA LYS A 72 -1.16 8.17 13.13
C LYS A 72 -1.25 6.83 12.37
N PRO A 73 -0.61 5.76 12.90
CA PRO A 73 -0.75 4.42 12.37
C PRO A 73 -2.21 3.96 12.28
N VAL A 74 -2.56 3.30 11.19
CA VAL A 74 -3.91 2.71 10.99
C VAL A 74 -4.19 1.61 12.02
N GLU A 75 -3.17 0.89 12.49
CA GLU A 75 -3.34 -0.11 13.55
C GLU A 75 -3.88 0.50 14.84
N ASP A 76 -3.46 1.72 15.19
CA ASP A 76 -3.92 2.43 16.40
C ASP A 76 -5.36 2.90 16.23
N LEU A 77 -5.75 3.31 15.01
CA LEU A 77 -7.13 3.64 14.67
C LEU A 77 -8.03 2.41 14.82
N ILE A 78 -7.66 1.29 14.19
CA ILE A 78 -8.44 0.05 14.24
C ILE A 78 -8.58 -0.46 15.68
N ALA A 79 -7.53 -0.33 16.50
CA ALA A 79 -7.59 -0.67 17.92
C ALA A 79 -8.58 0.21 18.71
N ALA A 80 -8.84 1.43 18.25
CA ALA A 80 -9.71 2.40 18.92
C ALA A 80 -11.17 2.35 18.46
N ILE A 81 -11.41 2.21 17.15
CA ILE A 81 -12.75 2.29 16.56
C ILE A 81 -13.22 0.99 15.89
N GLY A 82 -12.37 -0.05 15.87
CA GLY A 82 -12.66 -1.34 15.24
C GLY A 82 -12.19 -1.45 13.79
N GLU A 83 -12.38 -2.63 13.21
CA GLU A 83 -12.08 -2.90 11.80
C GLU A 83 -13.09 -2.20 10.87
N PRO A 84 -12.67 -1.75 9.68
CA PRO A 84 -13.59 -1.20 8.69
C PRO A 84 -14.53 -2.30 8.15
N VAL A 85 -15.67 -1.86 7.62
CA VAL A 85 -16.65 -2.74 6.93
C VAL A 85 -16.04 -3.35 5.67
N SER A 86 -15.24 -2.58 4.95
CA SER A 86 -14.50 -3.02 3.77
C SER A 86 -13.31 -2.09 3.51
N SER A 87 -12.41 -2.49 2.62
CA SER A 87 -11.32 -1.63 2.16
C SER A 87 -11.00 -1.81 0.67
N ASP A 88 -10.46 -0.75 0.06
CA ASP A 88 -9.89 -0.73 -1.29
C ASP A 88 -8.48 -0.15 -1.24
N TYR A 89 -7.60 -0.63 -2.14
CA TYR A 89 -6.23 -0.12 -2.27
C TYR A 89 -5.86 0.04 -3.73
N ALA A 90 -5.12 1.10 -4.04
CA ALA A 90 -4.60 1.37 -5.38
C ALA A 90 -3.17 1.94 -5.32
N PRO A 91 -2.35 1.77 -6.37
CA PRO A 91 -1.04 2.39 -6.44
C PRO A 91 -1.13 3.91 -6.24
N SER A 92 -0.26 4.46 -5.39
CA SER A 92 -0.32 5.89 -5.10
C SER A 92 0.04 6.74 -6.30
N CYS A 93 -0.68 7.85 -6.49
CA CYS A 93 -0.34 8.84 -7.52
C CYS A 93 0.83 9.74 -7.09
N LEU A 94 1.19 9.75 -5.81
CA LEU A 94 2.18 10.66 -5.23
C LEU A 94 3.58 10.04 -5.12
N GLY A 95 3.73 8.74 -5.37
CA GLY A 95 5.02 8.06 -5.27
C GLY A 95 4.88 6.55 -5.25
N GLU A 96 5.92 5.89 -4.72
CA GLU A 96 5.82 4.47 -4.36
C GLU A 96 4.79 4.29 -3.23
N GLY A 97 4.26 3.08 -3.08
CA GLY A 97 3.23 2.79 -2.08
C GLY A 97 1.81 2.72 -2.66
N GLU A 98 0.85 2.57 -1.77
CA GLU A 98 -0.56 2.40 -2.07
C GLU A 98 -1.39 3.42 -1.30
N ASP A 99 -2.36 4.04 -1.96
CA ASP A 99 -3.42 4.79 -1.30
C ASP A 99 -4.55 3.81 -0.94
N GLY A 100 -4.99 3.86 0.31
CA GLY A 100 -6.04 3.00 0.84
C GLY A 100 -7.32 3.78 1.18
N ASN A 101 -8.45 3.12 1.04
CA ASN A 101 -9.77 3.59 1.42
C ASN A 101 -10.37 2.57 2.38
N LEU A 102 -10.53 2.94 3.66
CA LEU A 102 -11.18 2.12 4.68
C LEU A 102 -12.60 2.64 4.89
N TYR A 103 -13.60 1.80 4.59
CA TYR A 103 -15.01 2.18 4.68
C TYR A 103 -15.56 1.77 6.04
N TYR A 104 -15.96 2.76 6.85
CA TYR A 104 -16.70 2.56 8.07
C TYR A 104 -18.18 2.91 7.83
N ASP A 105 -19.05 2.58 8.79
CA ASP A 105 -20.42 3.03 8.72
C ASP A 105 -20.48 4.55 8.89
N GLY A 106 -20.95 5.26 7.87
CA GLY A 106 -21.12 6.72 7.91
C GLY A 106 -19.89 7.58 7.60
N PHE A 107 -18.69 7.02 7.43
CA PHE A 107 -17.48 7.78 7.05
C PHE A 107 -16.43 6.93 6.35
N THR A 108 -15.47 7.59 5.69
CA THR A 108 -14.34 6.93 5.02
C THR A 108 -13.01 7.45 5.55
N VAL A 109 -12.09 6.54 5.83
CA VAL A 109 -10.72 6.87 6.21
C VAL A 109 -9.81 6.61 5.04
N TYR A 110 -9.11 7.64 4.59
CA TYR A 110 -8.09 7.57 3.55
C TYR A 110 -6.73 7.34 4.20
N THR A 111 -5.96 6.41 3.66
CA THR A 111 -4.68 5.98 4.22
C THR A 111 -3.59 5.97 3.16
N TYR A 112 -2.35 5.97 3.61
CA TYR A 112 -1.19 5.76 2.75
C TYR A 112 -0.35 4.63 3.35
N LYS A 113 0.02 3.67 2.50
CA LYS A 113 0.76 2.46 2.86
C LYS A 113 2.04 2.34 2.06
N ASP A 114 3.16 2.12 2.75
CA ASP A 114 4.46 1.84 2.17
C ASP A 114 5.19 0.72 2.94
N ASP A 115 6.47 0.46 2.61
CA ASP A 115 7.28 -0.57 3.26
C ASP A 115 7.46 -0.38 4.79
N THR A 116 7.18 0.82 5.30
CA THR A 116 7.28 1.15 6.73
C THR A 116 5.98 0.97 7.52
N GLY A 117 4.83 0.82 6.84
CA GLY A 117 3.52 0.65 7.48
C GLY A 117 2.41 1.44 6.79
N GLU A 118 1.27 1.57 7.47
CA GLU A 118 0.09 2.29 6.97
C GLU A 118 -0.32 3.42 7.93
N THR A 119 -0.49 4.63 7.39
CA THR A 119 -0.82 5.84 8.16
C THR A 119 -2.14 6.45 7.69
N VAL A 120 -2.94 6.95 8.63
CA VAL A 120 -4.17 7.68 8.33
C VAL A 120 -3.80 9.02 7.69
N SER A 121 -4.28 9.26 6.46
CA SER A 121 -4.04 10.49 5.71
C SER A 121 -5.15 11.52 5.93
N TYR A 122 -6.41 11.09 5.86
CA TYR A 122 -7.57 11.97 5.96
C TYR A 122 -8.82 11.21 6.38
N VAL A 123 -9.73 11.85 7.12
CA VAL A 123 -11.06 11.31 7.46
C VAL A 123 -12.16 12.22 6.92
N GLU A 124 -13.02 11.68 6.04
CA GLU A 124 -14.14 12.38 5.41
C GLU A 124 -15.41 12.34 6.27
#